data_AF-A0A845Z433-F1
#
_entry.id   AF-A0A845Z433-F1
#
_cell.length_a   1.000
_cell.length_b   1.000
_cell.length_c   1.000
_cell.angle_alpha   90.00
_cell.angle_beta   90.00
_cell.angle_gamma   90.00
#
_symmetry.space_group_name_H-M   'P 1'
#
loop_
_entity.id
_entity.type
_entity.pdbx_description
1 polymer ?
#
loop_
_entity_poly.entity_id
_entity_poly.type
_entity_poly.pdbx_seq_one_letter_code
_entity_poly.pdbx_strand_id
1 'polypeptide(L)' 'MSKNKKNETKSAETKAEKNFSDPQYYFNREFSWLEFNRRVLSEGLDPRTPLLERLKFLGIFSSNLDEYFI' A
#
# COMPACT_ATOMS: atom_id res chain seq x y z
N MET A 1 35.04 37.85 36.51
CA MET A 1 35.73 37.01 35.50
C MET A 1 34.75 35.95 35.02
N SER A 2 34.59 35.87 33.68
CA SER A 2 33.92 34.84 32.86
C SER A 2 32.51 34.39 33.30
N LYS A 3 31.38 34.86 32.75
CA LYS A 3 30.88 34.85 31.35
C LYS A 3 31.13 33.53 30.59
N ASN A 4 30.08 32.71 30.47
CA ASN A 4 29.46 32.19 29.22
C ASN A 4 28.36 31.18 29.62
N LYS A 5 27.05 31.44 29.48
CA LYS A 5 26.25 31.84 28.32
C LYS A 5 26.31 30.81 27.19
N LYS A 6 25.15 30.16 26.99
CA LYS A 6 24.67 29.47 25.78
C LYS A 6 25.57 28.39 25.19
N ASN A 7 25.00 27.19 25.05
CA ASN A 7 25.08 26.45 23.79
C ASN A 7 23.74 25.77 23.57
N GLU A 8 22.78 26.55 23.06
CA GLU A 8 21.80 26.01 22.13
C GLU A 8 22.55 25.53 20.88
N THR A 9 21.98 24.53 20.23
CA THR A 9 22.22 24.11 18.84
C THR A 9 23.58 23.47 18.51
N LYS A 10 23.55 22.14 18.39
CA LYS A 10 23.97 21.55 17.12
C LYS A 10 23.11 20.33 16.79
N SER A 11 22.26 20.54 15.79
CA SER A 11 21.66 19.53 14.94
C SER A 11 22.68 18.44 14.60
N ALA A 12 22.48 17.26 15.15
CA ALA A 12 22.94 16.03 14.51
C ALA A 12 21.67 15.33 14.06
N GLU A 13 21.17 15.71 12.89
CA GLU A 13 20.42 14.78 12.05
C GLU A 13 21.38 13.63 11.73
N THR A 14 21.54 12.71 12.67
CA THR A 14 22.02 11.39 12.35
C THR A 14 20.95 10.85 11.43
N LYS A 15 21.20 10.82 10.11
CA LYS A 15 20.38 10.09 9.15
C LYS A 15 20.28 8.68 9.71
N ALA A 16 19.20 8.39 10.42
CA ALA A 16 18.93 7.05 10.90
C ALA A 16 18.91 6.19 9.64
N GLU A 17 19.89 5.29 9.52
CA GLU A 17 19.94 4.36 8.41
C GLU A 17 18.60 3.62 8.42
N LYS A 18 17.78 3.87 7.38
CA LYS A 18 16.49 3.23 7.27
C LYS A 18 16.75 1.74 7.13
N ASN A 19 16.37 0.99 8.16
CA ASN A 19 16.37 -0.46 8.08
C ASN A 19 15.25 -0.90 7.14
N PHE A 20 15.60 -1.15 5.88
CA PHE A 20 14.65 -1.62 4.87
C PHE A 20 14.15 -3.04 5.13
N SER A 21 14.67 -3.77 6.11
CA SER A 21 14.14 -5.09 6.49
C SER A 21 13.02 -5.01 7.52
N ASP A 22 12.70 -3.82 8.03
CA ASP A 22 11.67 -3.66 9.05
C ASP A 22 10.26 -3.89 8.46
N PRO A 23 9.52 -4.91 8.93
CA PRO A 23 8.19 -5.23 8.41
C PRO A 23 7.17 -4.09 8.53
N GLN A 24 7.36 -3.13 9.43
CA GLN A 24 6.43 -2.02 9.62
C GLN A 24 6.29 -1.11 8.38
N TYR A 25 7.26 -1.16 7.46
CA TYR A 25 7.25 -0.38 6.23
C TYR A 25 6.55 -1.09 5.06
N TYR A 26 6.09 -2.32 5.25
CA TYR A 26 5.50 -3.13 4.19
C TYR A 26 4.06 -3.51 4.51
N PHE A 27 3.27 -3.63 3.45
CA PHE A 27 1.95 -4.23 3.55
C PHE A 27 2.05 -5.75 3.45
N ASN A 28 1.16 -6.43 4.16
CA ASN A 28 0.97 -7.85 3.96
C ASN A 28 0.52 -8.13 2.51
N ARG A 29 1.15 -9.12 1.89
CA ARG A 29 0.93 -9.50 0.49
C ARG A 29 -0.51 -9.90 0.23
N GLU A 30 -1.08 -10.73 1.09
CA GLU A 30 -2.43 -11.27 0.91
C GLU A 30 -3.49 -10.17 1.03
N PHE A 31 -3.34 -9.26 2.00
CA PHE A 31 -4.21 -8.08 2.09
C PHE A 31 -4.08 -7.18 0.85
N SER A 32 -2.86 -6.98 0.34
CA SER A 32 -2.65 -6.19 -0.89
C SER A 32 -3.32 -6.84 -2.10
N TRP A 33 -3.30 -8.17 -2.18
CA TRP A 33 -3.95 -8.94 -3.23
C TRP A 33 -5.48 -8.87 -3.14
N LEU A 34 -6.05 -8.96 -1.94
CA LEU A 34 -7.49 -8.78 -1.70
C LEU A 34 -7.96 -7.37 -2.07
N GLU A 35 -7.20 -6.34 -1.71
CA GLU A 35 -7.51 -4.94 -2.09
C GLU A 35 -7.40 -4.70 -3.60
N PHE A 36 -6.51 -5.42 -4.28
CA PHE A 36 -6.50 -5.45 -5.74
C PHE A 36 -7.80 -6.05 -6.29
N ASN A 37 -8.20 -7.24 -5.83
CA ASN A 37 -9.43 -7.88 -6.31
C ASN A 37 -10.69 -7.10 -5.98
N ARG A 38 -10.73 -6.41 -4.84
CA ARG A 38 -11.81 -5.50 -4.49
C ARG A 38 -11.98 -4.39 -5.54
N ARG A 39 -10.87 -3.88 -6.10
CA ARG A 39 -10.91 -2.87 -7.18
C ARG A 39 -11.39 -3.47 -8.49
N VAL A 40 -10.96 -4.68 -8.85
CA VAL A 40 -11.46 -5.41 -10.05
C VAL A 40 -12.97 -5.61 -9.96
N LEU A 41 -13.47 -6.04 -8.81
CA LEU A 41 -14.91 -6.20 -8.57
C LEU A 41 -15.67 -4.88 -8.71
N SER A 42 -15.11 -3.79 -8.19
CA SER A 42 -15.71 -2.45 -8.29
C SER A 42 -15.98 -2.05 -9.74
N GLU A 43 -15.06 -2.33 -10.66
CA GLU A 43 -15.24 -2.04 -12.10
C GLU A 43 -16.37 -2.86 -12.73
N GLY A 44 -16.58 -4.09 -12.27
CA GLY A 44 -17.69 -4.94 -12.71
C GLY A 44 -19.06 -4.50 -12.21
N LEU A 45 -19.10 -3.80 -11.07
CA LEU A 45 -20.34 -3.33 -10.43
C LEU A 45 -20.70 -1.88 -10.81
N ASP A 46 -19.74 -1.10 -11.33
CA ASP A 46 -19.97 0.30 -11.70
C ASP A 46 -20.92 0.42 -12.91
N PRO A 47 -22.07 1.10 -12.79
CA PRO A 47 -23.00 1.30 -13.90
C PRO A 47 -22.44 2.20 -15.03
N ARG A 48 -21.35 2.93 -14.79
CA ARG A 48 -20.66 3.75 -15.81
C ARG A 48 -19.82 2.88 -16.75
N THR A 49 -19.47 1.67 -16.34
CA THR A 49 -18.73 0.71 -17.15
C THR A 49 -19.69 0.05 -18.16
N PRO A 50 -19.33 0.00 -19.47
CA PRO A 50 -20.17 -0.65 -20.47
C PRO A 50 -20.52 -2.09 -20.10
N LEU A 51 -21.74 -2.52 -20.41
CA LEU A 51 -22.30 -3.79 -19.93
C LEU A 51 -21.40 -5.00 -20.20
N LEU A 52 -20.80 -5.09 -21.38
CA LEU A 52 -19.92 -6.20 -21.73
C LEU A 52 -18.58 -6.14 -20.98
N GLU A 53 -18.04 -4.95 -20.71
CA GLU A 53 -16.82 -4.79 -19.93
C GLU A 53 -17.05 -5.17 -18.47
N ARG A 54 -18.23 -4.87 -17.92
CA ARG A 54 -18.61 -5.35 -16.58
C ARG A 54 -18.58 -6.87 -16.47
N LEU A 55 -19.10 -7.57 -17.48
CA LEU A 55 -19.06 -9.03 -17.52
C LEU A 55 -17.61 -9.55 -17.54
N LYS A 56 -16.73 -8.91 -18.31
CA LYS A 56 -15.30 -9.26 -18.33
C LYS A 56 -14.65 -9.05 -16.96
N PHE A 57 -14.91 -7.93 -16.29
CA PHE A 57 -14.38 -7.67 -14.94
C PHE A 57 -14.86 -8.70 -13.91
N LEU A 58 -16.13 -9.12 -13.98
CA LEU A 58 -16.64 -10.18 -13.11
C LEU A 58 -15.97 -11.54 -13.40
N GLY A 59 -15.71 -11.84 -14.67
CA GLY A 59 -14.95 -13.03 -15.06
C GLY A 59 -13.51 -13.01 -14.52
N ILE A 60 -12.81 -11.87 -14.68
CA ILE A 60 -11.45 -11.68 -14.17
C ILE A 60 -11.43 -11.82 -12.63
N PHE A 61 -12.38 -11.18 -11.93
CA PHE A 61 -12.50 -11.30 -10.48
C PHE A 61 -12.68 -12.76 -10.04
N SER A 62 -13.52 -13.52 -10.74
CA SER A 62 -13.73 -14.95 -10.45
C SER A 62 -12.45 -15.76 -10.65
N SER A 63 -11.77 -15.62 -11.80
CA SER A 63 -10.53 -16.34 -12.08
C SER A 63 -9.42 -16.01 -11.08
N ASN A 64 -9.26 -14.74 -10.71
CA ASN A 64 -8.32 -14.34 -9.68
C ASN A 64 -8.65 -15.01 -8.34
N LEU A 65 -9.93 -15.03 -7.95
CA LEU A 65 -10.35 -15.64 -6.69
C LEU A 65 -10.06 -17.14 -6.66
N ASP A 66 -10.29 -17.83 -7.78
CA ASP A 66 -9.95 -19.24 -7.91
C ASP A 66 -8.43 -19.45 -7.72
N GLU A 67 -7.58 -18.62 -8.35
CA GLU A 67 -6.12 -18.68 -8.18
C GLU A 67 -5.64 -18.41 -6.74
N TYR A 68 -6.41 -17.67 -5.94
CA TYR A 68 -6.04 -17.38 -4.54
C TYR A 68 -6.23 -18.58 -3.60
N PHE A 69 -7.15 -19.50 -3.93
CA PHE A 69 -7.50 -20.63 -3.07
C PHE A 69 -6.92 -21.98 -3.52
N ILE A 70 -6.32 -22.06 -4.71
CA ILE A 70 -5.62 -23.25 -5.22
C ILE A 70 -4.19 -23.30 -4.68
#